data_AF-A0A7Y7AB51-F1
#
_entry.id   AF-A0A7Y7AB51-F1
#
_cell.length_a   1.000
_cell.length_b   1.000
_cell.length_c   1.000
_cell.angle_alpha   90.00
_cell.angle_beta   90.00
_cell.angle_gamma   90.00
#
_symmetry.space_group_name_H-M   'P 1'
#
loop_
_entity.id
_entity.type
_entity.pdbx_description
1 polymer ?
#
loop_
_entity_poly.entity_id
_entity_poly.type
_entity_poly.pdbx_seq_one_letter_code
_entity_poly.pdbx_strand_id
1 'polypeptide(L)'
;MMKALYITGIVLSVIFMFVIGYFIQEVESARFSSYYSSYSNSYDIYNSYSSYNYNSYNSGADETMAAAIVSFFFFVFFILTSIFGLVRVKTTTNKVFSIIGLSISGIFFFWDFIVMISPSAVSFDEVGGGFGFYSMIMLAFMIVGLVQAIRYAKRSRVTVQNPSLDILDS
;
A
#
# COMPACT_ATOMS: atom_id res chain seq x y z
N MET A 1 -12.02 -18.40 8.32
CA MET A 1 -11.96 -16.92 8.40
C MET A 1 -10.56 -16.37 8.14
N MET A 2 -9.51 -16.66 8.93
CA MET A 2 -8.18 -16.05 8.68
C MET A 2 -7.57 -16.35 7.31
N LYS A 3 -7.79 -17.55 6.77
CA LYS A 3 -7.34 -17.89 5.39
C LYS A 3 -7.91 -16.95 4.34
N ALA A 4 -9.20 -16.65 4.44
CA ALA A 4 -9.88 -15.74 3.51
C ALA A 4 -9.28 -14.34 3.60
N LEU A 5 -9.00 -13.87 4.82
CA LEU A 5 -8.38 -12.57 5.06
C LEU A 5 -6.99 -12.46 4.40
N TYR A 6 -6.13 -13.48 4.55
CA TYR A 6 -4.83 -13.50 3.87
C TYR A 6 -4.97 -13.61 2.34
N ILE A 7 -5.93 -14.38 1.83
CA ILE A 7 -6.22 -14.46 0.39
C ILE A 7 -6.65 -13.08 -0.14
N THR A 8 -7.55 -12.39 0.57
CA THR A 8 -7.97 -11.03 0.22
C THR A 8 -6.77 -10.08 0.24
N GLY A 9 -5.86 -10.21 1.21
CA GLY A 9 -4.62 -9.43 1.26
C GLY A 9 -3.68 -9.68 0.09
N ILE A 10 -3.57 -10.92 -0.39
CA ILE A 10 -2.79 -11.24 -1.60
C ILE A 10 -3.42 -10.57 -2.83
N VAL A 11 -4.74 -10.66 -2.98
CA VAL A 11 -5.43 -10.04 -4.12
C VAL A 11 -5.28 -8.51 -4.07
N LEU A 12 -5.47 -7.91 -2.89
CA LEU A 12 -5.32 -6.46 -2.70
C LEU A 12 -3.89 -5.98 -2.89
N SER A 13 -2.85 -6.75 -2.55
CA SER A 13 -1.47 -6.34 -2.81
C SER A 13 -1.13 -6.33 -4.29
N VAL A 14 -1.67 -7.28 -5.06
CA VAL A 14 -1.56 -7.26 -6.53
C VAL A 14 -2.30 -6.06 -7.11
N ILE A 15 -3.55 -5.81 -6.68
CA ILE A 15 -4.31 -4.64 -7.14
C ILE A 15 -3.57 -3.35 -6.80
N PHE A 16 -3.04 -3.23 -5.58
CA PHE A 16 -2.31 -2.05 -5.13
C PHE A 16 -1.09 -1.77 -6.01
N MET A 17 -0.37 -2.81 -6.44
CA MET A 17 0.76 -2.67 -7.37
C MET A 17 0.35 -2.01 -8.70
N PHE A 18 -0.79 -2.41 -9.27
CA PHE A 18 -1.32 -1.78 -10.49
C PHE A 18 -1.83 -0.36 -10.25
N VAL A 19 -2.48 -0.11 -9.11
CA VAL A 19 -2.95 1.23 -8.72
C VAL A 19 -1.78 2.20 -8.59
N ILE A 20 -0.68 1.79 -7.95
CA ILE A 20 0.55 2.58 -7.88
C ILE A 20 1.07 2.91 -9.28
N GLY A 21 1.18 1.90 -10.15
CA GLY A 21 1.66 2.09 -11.52
C GLY A 21 0.79 3.06 -12.34
N TYR A 22 -0.52 3.01 -12.17
CA TYR A 22 -1.46 3.96 -12.79
C TYR A 22 -1.23 5.39 -12.28
N PHE A 23 -1.19 5.59 -10.97
CA PHE A 23 -1.02 6.93 -10.41
C PHE A 23 0.36 7.55 -10.65
N ILE A 24 1.42 6.74 -10.75
CA ILE A 24 2.75 7.23 -11.16
C ILE A 24 2.65 7.85 -12.56
N GLN A 25 2.05 7.15 -13.52
CA GLN A 25 1.90 7.65 -14.90
C GLN A 25 1.05 8.91 -14.95
N GLU A 26 -0.04 8.95 -14.18
CA GLU A 26 -0.94 10.09 -14.20
C GLU A 26 -0.29 11.35 -13.63
N VAL A 27 0.41 11.23 -12.50
CA VAL A 27 1.16 12.34 -11.89
C VAL A 27 2.32 12.79 -12.78
N GLU A 28 3.06 11.86 -13.38
CA GLU A 28 4.14 12.17 -14.33
C GLU A 28 3.60 12.91 -15.56
N SER A 29 2.47 12.47 -16.11
CA SER A 29 1.83 13.09 -17.28
C SER A 29 1.34 14.51 -16.99
N ALA A 30 0.76 14.74 -15.80
CA ALA A 30 0.31 16.05 -15.36
C ALA A 30 1.50 17.02 -15.23
N ARG A 31 2.59 16.57 -14.62
CA ARG A 31 3.84 17.35 -14.53
C ARG A 31 4.42 17.65 -15.92
N PHE A 32 4.50 16.66 -16.80
CA PHE A 32 5.04 16.83 -18.16
C PHE A 32 4.20 17.79 -19.02
N SER A 33 2.87 17.66 -18.98
CA SER A 33 1.93 18.55 -19.69
C SER A 33 2.10 20.00 -19.26
N SER A 34 2.26 20.26 -17.96
CA SER A 34 2.51 21.62 -17.48
C SER A 34 3.84 22.21 -17.95
N TYR A 35 4.90 21.39 -17.98
CA TYR A 35 6.21 21.79 -18.49
C TYR A 35 6.16 22.12 -19.99
N TYR A 36 5.49 21.29 -20.78
CA TYR A 36 5.36 21.50 -22.23
C TYR A 36 4.50 22.72 -22.58
N SER A 37 3.40 22.96 -21.84
CA SER A 37 2.58 24.18 -22.03
C SER A 37 3.36 25.46 -21.67
N SER A 38 4.29 25.37 -20.73
CA SER A 38 5.15 26.48 -20.32
C SER A 38 6.24 26.76 -21.38
N TYR A 39 6.78 25.71 -22.00
CA TYR A 39 7.77 25.83 -23.07
C TYR A 39 7.15 26.33 -24.38
N SER A 40 5.96 25.85 -24.74
CA SER A 40 5.17 26.30 -25.89
C SER A 40 4.81 27.79 -25.81
N ASN A 41 4.46 28.29 -24.62
CA ASN A 41 4.13 29.72 -24.44
C ASN A 41 5.34 30.65 -24.53
N SER A 42 6.58 30.13 -24.46
CA SER A 42 7.79 30.94 -24.51
C SER A 42 8.26 31.26 -25.94
N TYR A 43 7.75 30.56 -26.95
CA TYR A 43 8.06 30.81 -28.36
C TYR A 43 7.03 31.69 -29.09
N ASP A 44 5.87 31.92 -28.48
CA ASP A 44 4.79 32.77 -29.02
C ASP A 44 4.71 34.16 -28.35
N ILE A 45 5.83 34.67 -27.80
CA ILE A 45 5.94 36.03 -27.26
C ILE A 45 6.06 37.06 -28.41
N TYR A 46 5.12 37.05 -29.36
CA TYR A 46 4.96 38.17 -30.28
C TYR A 46 3.52 38.50 -30.66
N ASN A 47 2.50 37.80 -30.13
CA ASN A 47 1.14 38.24 -30.38
C ASN A 47 0.13 37.83 -29.32
N SER A 48 -0.74 38.79 -29.01
CA SER A 48 -1.99 38.67 -28.29
C SER A 48 -1.95 38.62 -26.76
N TYR A 49 -2.35 39.77 -26.20
CA TYR A 49 -3.30 39.86 -25.10
C TYR A 49 -4.27 38.66 -25.07
N SER A 50 -4.08 37.72 -24.15
CA SER A 50 -5.16 36.83 -23.73
C SER A 50 -4.90 36.28 -22.33
N SER A 51 -5.76 36.74 -21.41
CA SER A 51 -6.37 35.97 -20.32
C SER A 51 -5.48 35.14 -19.39
N TYR A 52 -5.41 35.59 -18.13
CA TYR A 52 -5.34 34.77 -16.92
C TYR A 52 -4.33 33.62 -16.95
N ASN A 53 -3.10 33.98 -16.61
CA ASN A 53 -2.01 33.09 -16.25
C ASN A 53 -2.46 32.17 -15.09
N TYR A 54 -2.91 30.96 -15.42
CA TYR A 54 -3.38 29.96 -14.47
C TYR A 54 -2.16 29.26 -13.86
N ASN A 55 -1.75 29.73 -12.67
CA ASN A 55 -1.02 29.01 -11.62
C ASN A 55 -0.18 27.79 -12.05
N SER A 56 1.02 28.04 -12.57
CA SER A 56 2.04 27.03 -12.90
C SER A 56 2.70 26.33 -11.67
N TYR A 57 2.27 26.60 -10.43
CA TYR A 57 2.91 26.07 -9.22
C TYR A 57 2.23 24.84 -8.59
N ASN A 58 1.12 24.36 -9.15
CA ASN A 58 0.32 23.30 -8.54
C ASN A 58 0.04 22.08 -9.45
N SER A 59 0.79 21.95 -10.55
CA SER A 59 0.57 20.87 -11.51
C SER A 59 0.95 19.51 -10.92
N GLY A 60 -0.06 18.65 -10.71
CA GLY A 60 0.10 17.28 -10.18
C GLY A 60 -0.12 17.15 -8.67
N ALA A 61 -0.36 18.24 -7.94
CA ALA A 61 -0.65 18.19 -6.50
C ALA A 61 -2.03 17.57 -6.20
N ASP A 62 -3.04 17.88 -7.02
CA ASP A 62 -4.39 17.28 -6.91
C ASP A 62 -4.35 15.77 -7.18
N GLU A 63 -3.61 15.35 -8.22
CA GLU A 63 -3.42 13.94 -8.56
C GLU A 63 -2.59 13.19 -7.51
N THR A 64 -1.55 13.83 -6.97
CA THR A 64 -0.75 13.28 -5.85
C THR A 64 -1.60 13.08 -4.60
N MET A 65 -2.47 14.05 -4.28
CA MET A 65 -3.39 13.94 -3.15
C MET A 65 -4.40 12.79 -3.36
N ALA A 66 -4.98 12.68 -4.56
CA ALA A 66 -5.89 11.59 -4.89
C ALA A 66 -5.20 10.22 -4.76
N ALA A 67 -3.99 10.09 -5.29
CA ALA A 67 -3.18 8.87 -5.19
C ALA A 67 -2.85 8.50 -3.74
N ALA A 68 -2.50 9.48 -2.91
CA ALA A 68 -2.23 9.27 -1.48
C ALA A 68 -3.48 8.83 -0.72
N ILE A 69 -4.64 9.45 -0.95
CA ILE A 69 -5.91 9.03 -0.32
C ILE A 69 -6.27 7.58 -0.71
N VAL A 70 -6.07 7.20 -1.97
CA VAL A 70 -6.33 5.82 -2.40
C VAL A 70 -5.36 4.85 -1.71
N SER A 71 -4.07 5.20 -1.67
CA SER A 71 -3.02 4.40 -1.04
C SER A 71 -3.23 4.23 0.46
N PHE A 72 -3.74 5.27 1.14
CA PHE A 72 -4.13 5.26 2.54
C PHE A 72 -5.08 4.10 2.87
N PHE A 73 -6.11 3.86 2.05
CA PHE A 73 -7.04 2.74 2.27
C PHE A 73 -6.35 1.38 2.20
N PHE A 74 -5.39 1.21 1.29
CA PHE A 74 -4.61 -0.03 1.19
C PHE A 74 -3.71 -0.21 2.42
N PHE A 75 -3.02 0.83 2.87
CA PHE A 75 -2.17 0.77 4.07
C PHE A 75 -2.98 0.42 5.32
N VAL A 76 -4.14 1.05 5.52
CA VAL A 76 -5.04 0.73 6.64
C VAL A 76 -5.47 -0.74 6.58
N PHE A 77 -5.83 -1.24 5.40
CA PHE A 77 -6.19 -2.65 5.23
C PHE A 77 -5.04 -3.60 5.62
N PHE A 78 -3.80 -3.30 5.20
CA PHE A 78 -2.63 -4.12 5.53
C PHE A 78 -2.26 -4.08 7.02
N ILE A 79 -2.40 -2.91 7.66
CA ILE A 79 -2.24 -2.76 9.10
C ILE A 79 -3.26 -3.60 9.85
N LEU A 80 -4.55 -3.46 9.50
CA LEU A 80 -5.63 -4.24 10.13
C LEU A 80 -5.42 -5.75 9.94
N THR A 81 -5.01 -6.16 8.73
CA THR A 81 -4.69 -7.56 8.45
C THR A 81 -3.56 -8.09 9.33
N SER A 82 -2.50 -7.30 9.51
CA SER A 82 -1.38 -7.65 10.37
C SER A 82 -1.80 -7.76 11.84
N ILE A 83 -2.66 -6.84 12.33
CA ILE A 83 -3.23 -6.89 13.67
C ILE A 83 -4.10 -8.14 13.85
N PHE A 84 -5.01 -8.43 12.91
CA PHE A 84 -5.83 -9.65 12.98
C PHE A 84 -4.99 -10.93 12.92
N GLY A 85 -3.90 -10.90 12.16
CA GLY A 85 -2.88 -11.96 12.15
C GLY A 85 -2.31 -12.24 13.53
N LEU A 86 -1.95 -11.19 14.28
CA LEU A 86 -1.44 -11.30 15.65
C LEU A 86 -2.47 -11.84 16.62
N VAL A 87 -3.72 -11.38 16.54
CA VAL A 87 -4.78 -11.74 17.49
C VAL A 87 -5.24 -13.18 17.29
N ARG A 88 -5.42 -13.63 16.03
CA ARG A 88 -6.05 -14.93 15.75
C ARG A 88 -5.09 -16.08 15.51
N VAL A 89 -3.89 -15.85 14.98
CA VAL A 89 -2.95 -16.94 14.65
C VAL A 89 -1.83 -16.96 15.67
N LYS A 90 -1.86 -17.96 16.57
CA LYS A 90 -0.95 -18.04 17.73
C LYS A 90 0.42 -18.66 17.43
N THR A 91 0.76 -18.91 16.16
CA THR A 91 2.08 -19.47 15.81
C THR A 91 3.18 -18.42 15.95
N THR A 92 4.34 -18.82 16.50
CA THR A 92 5.49 -17.92 16.72
C THR A 92 5.95 -17.26 15.43
N THR A 93 6.03 -18.02 14.33
CA THR A 93 6.37 -17.49 13.00
C THR A 93 5.37 -16.42 12.54
N ASN A 94 4.06 -16.66 12.67
CA ASN A 94 3.08 -15.67 12.23
C ASN A 94 3.14 -14.39 13.06
N LYS A 95 3.43 -14.50 14.36
CA LYS A 95 3.61 -13.32 15.23
C LYS A 95 4.78 -12.47 14.78
N VAL A 96 5.95 -13.08 14.53
CA VAL A 96 7.14 -12.35 14.07
C VAL A 96 6.86 -11.65 12.73
N PHE A 97 6.32 -12.37 11.75
CA PHE A 97 6.00 -11.79 10.44
C PHE A 97 4.93 -10.70 10.51
N SER A 98 3.93 -10.85 11.38
CA SER A 98 2.88 -9.83 11.54
C SER A 98 3.41 -8.60 12.27
N ILE A 99 4.34 -8.73 13.24
CA ILE A 99 5.00 -7.58 13.87
C ILE A 99 5.86 -6.83 12.84
N ILE A 100 6.68 -7.54 12.06
CA ILE A 100 7.52 -6.92 11.03
C ILE A 100 6.64 -6.24 9.97
N GLY A 101 5.60 -6.92 9.50
CA GLY A 101 4.64 -6.37 8.55
C GLY A 101 3.91 -5.14 9.09
N LEU A 102 3.54 -5.14 10.36
CA LEU A 102 2.92 -3.99 11.03
C LEU A 102 3.89 -2.80 11.15
N SER A 103 5.15 -3.05 11.54
CA SER A 103 6.17 -2.01 11.63
C SER A 103 6.45 -1.37 10.27
N ILE A 104 6.63 -2.17 9.23
CA ILE A 104 6.87 -1.68 7.87
C ILE A 104 5.64 -0.92 7.37
N SER A 105 4.43 -1.48 7.55
CA SER A 105 3.19 -0.80 7.15
C SER A 105 3.00 0.53 7.89
N GLY A 106 3.38 0.61 9.17
CA GLY A 106 3.34 1.84 9.93
C GLY A 106 4.27 2.92 9.36
N ILE A 107 5.52 2.55 9.03
CA ILE A 107 6.48 3.50 8.42
C ILE A 107 5.94 4.04 7.09
N PHE A 108 5.47 3.16 6.20
CA PHE A 108 4.93 3.56 4.91
C PHE A 108 3.61 4.35 5.03
N PHE A 109 2.79 4.03 6.03
CA PHE A 109 1.59 4.82 6.35
C PHE A 109 1.92 6.24 6.81
N PHE A 110 2.95 6.42 7.64
CA PHE A 110 3.42 7.76 8.00
C PHE A 110 4.03 8.50 6.81
N TRP A 111 4.71 7.78 5.91
CA TRP A 111 5.23 8.37 4.68
C TRP A 111 4.09 8.86 3.77
N ASP A 112 3.04 8.06 3.59
CA ASP A 112 1.83 8.44 2.86
C ASP A 112 1.15 9.67 3.48
N PHE A 113 1.11 9.75 4.81
CA PHE A 113 0.65 10.96 5.52
C PHE A 113 1.45 12.21 5.18
N ILE A 114 2.78 12.10 5.02
CA ILE A 114 3.62 13.23 4.62
C ILE A 114 3.27 13.67 3.19
N VAL A 115 3.04 12.73 2.28
CA VAL A 115 2.59 13.01 0.91
C VAL A 115 1.25 13.76 0.93
N MET A 116 0.32 13.38 1.81
CA MET A 116 -0.97 14.07 1.96
C MET A 116 -0.83 15.48 2.55
N ILE A 117 0.11 15.74 3.46
CA ILE A 117 0.27 17.08 4.08
C ILE A 117 0.84 18.09 3.08
N SER A 118 1.74 17.64 2.21
CA SER A 118 2.43 18.51 1.26
C SER A 118 2.57 17.85 -0.12
N PRO A 119 1.45 17.66 -0.85
CA PRO A 119 1.44 16.98 -2.15
C PRO A 119 2.25 17.71 -3.23
N SER A 120 2.48 19.02 -3.06
CA SER A 120 3.30 19.83 -3.97
C SER A 120 4.81 19.72 -3.69
N ALA A 121 5.21 19.22 -2.50
CA ALA A 121 6.61 19.11 -2.09
C ALA A 121 7.15 17.68 -2.17
N VAL A 122 6.27 16.69 -1.95
CA VAL A 122 6.59 15.27 -2.09
C VAL A 122 5.58 14.68 -3.05
N SER A 123 6.03 14.33 -4.25
CA SER A 123 5.17 13.89 -5.34
C SER A 123 5.00 12.38 -5.36
N PHE A 124 3.85 11.89 -5.80
CA PHE A 124 3.53 10.46 -5.76
C PHE A 124 4.40 9.62 -6.70
N ASP A 125 4.89 10.20 -7.80
CA ASP A 125 5.83 9.56 -8.73
C ASP A 125 7.19 9.28 -8.09
N GLU A 126 7.65 10.15 -7.19
CA GLU A 126 8.91 9.97 -6.44
C GLU A 126 8.79 8.87 -5.36
N VAL A 127 7.66 8.83 -4.65
CA VAL A 127 7.43 7.89 -3.56
C VAL A 127 6.87 6.55 -4.05
N GLY A 128 6.23 6.54 -5.22
CA GLY A 128 5.54 5.40 -5.81
C GLY A 128 6.44 4.18 -6.02
N GLY A 129 7.73 4.38 -6.33
CA GLY A 129 8.70 3.29 -6.39
C GLY A 129 8.87 2.56 -5.04
N GLY A 130 8.89 3.32 -3.94
CA GLY A 130 8.93 2.80 -2.58
C GLY A 130 7.64 2.05 -2.22
N PHE A 131 6.48 2.59 -2.60
CA PHE A 131 5.18 1.94 -2.39
C PHE A 131 5.05 0.65 -3.21
N GLY A 132 5.61 0.63 -4.42
CA GLY A 132 5.69 -0.56 -5.26
C GLY A 132 6.49 -1.68 -4.57
N PHE A 133 7.67 -1.36 -4.05
CA PHE A 133 8.49 -2.32 -3.29
C PHE A 133 7.77 -2.81 -2.02
N TYR A 134 7.11 -1.91 -1.30
CA TYR A 134 6.27 -2.27 -0.15
C TYR A 134 5.17 -3.26 -0.53
N SER A 135 4.48 -3.05 -1.66
CA SER A 135 3.41 -3.96 -2.11
C SER A 135 3.91 -5.39 -2.34
N MET A 136 5.13 -5.55 -2.88
CA MET A 136 5.78 -6.86 -3.04
C MET A 136 6.15 -7.51 -1.70
N ILE A 137 6.67 -6.74 -0.74
CA ILE A 137 6.96 -7.25 0.62
C ILE A 137 5.67 -7.75 1.28
N MET A 138 4.60 -6.95 1.22
CA MET A 138 3.32 -7.31 1.81
C MET A 138 2.73 -8.54 1.14
N LEU A 139 2.83 -8.66 -0.19
CA LEU A 139 2.43 -9.87 -0.91
C LEU A 139 3.14 -11.11 -0.36
N ALA A 140 4.46 -11.05 -0.19
CA ALA A 140 5.24 -12.16 0.37
C ALA A 140 4.78 -12.51 1.81
N PHE A 141 4.54 -11.49 2.65
CA PHE A 141 4.08 -11.70 4.03
C PHE A 141 2.67 -12.29 4.10
N MET A 142 1.76 -11.90 3.19
CA MET A 142 0.43 -12.48 3.12
C MET A 142 0.44 -13.94 2.69
N ILE A 143 1.33 -14.33 1.76
CA ILE A 143 1.54 -15.73 1.38
C ILE A 143 2.03 -16.55 2.57
N VAL A 144 3.05 -16.07 3.28
CA VAL A 144 3.57 -16.75 4.48
C VAL A 144 2.48 -16.85 5.56
N GLY A 145 1.73 -15.77 5.80
CA GLY A 145 0.60 -15.74 6.73
C GLY A 145 -0.48 -16.75 6.39
N LEU A 146 -0.83 -16.90 5.10
CA LEU A 146 -1.77 -17.91 4.62
C LEU A 146 -1.30 -19.33 4.93
N VAL A 147 -0.03 -19.65 4.61
CA VAL A 147 0.55 -20.97 4.88
C VAL A 147 0.52 -21.28 6.38
N GLN A 148 0.88 -20.31 7.23
CA GLN A 148 0.83 -20.47 8.68
C GLN A 148 -0.60 -20.64 9.20
N ALA A 149 -1.56 -19.88 8.68
CA ALA A 149 -2.97 -20.02 9.04
C ALA A 149 -3.54 -21.39 8.65
N ILE A 150 -3.11 -21.97 7.51
CA ILE A 150 -3.48 -23.32 7.10
C ILE A 150 -2.87 -24.37 8.03
N ARG A 151 -1.58 -24.26 8.33
CA ARG A 151 -0.87 -25.18 9.24
C ARG A 151 -1.49 -25.16 10.65
N TYR A 152 -1.79 -23.97 11.17
CA TYR A 152 -2.44 -23.80 12.46
C TYR A 152 -3.83 -24.46 12.49
N ALA A 153 -4.67 -24.17 11.49
CA ALA A 153 -6.00 -24.78 11.39
C ALA A 153 -5.96 -26.32 11.29
N LYS A 154 -4.95 -26.89 10.63
CA LYS A 154 -4.76 -28.34 10.55
C LYS A 154 -4.36 -28.93 11.91
N ARG A 155 -3.43 -28.29 12.64
CA ARG A 155 -3.04 -28.73 14.00
C ARG A 155 -4.21 -28.67 14.98
N SER A 156 -4.97 -27.57 15.00
CA SER A 156 -6.12 -27.42 15.90
C SER A 156 -7.20 -28.47 15.68
N ARG A 157 -7.40 -28.95 14.44
CA ARG A 157 -8.35 -30.03 14.17
C ARG A 157 -7.90 -31.39 14.73
N VAL A 158 -6.60 -31.69 14.69
CA VAL A 158 -6.05 -32.96 15.20
C VAL A 158 -6.17 -33.05 16.72
N THR A 159 -5.88 -31.96 17.44
CA THR A 159 -5.99 -31.92 18.92
C THR A 159 -7.42 -32.16 19.41
N VAL A 160 -8.43 -31.61 18.73
CA VAL A 160 -9.85 -31.82 19.12
C VAL A 160 -10.31 -33.26 18.89
N GLN A 161 -9.64 -34.00 18.01
CA GLN A 161 -10.06 -35.35 17.62
C GLN A 161 -9.46 -36.45 18.51
N ASN A 162 -8.38 -36.18 19.25
CA ASN A 162 -7.73 -37.12 20.18
C ASN A 162 -7.49 -36.49 21.56
N PRO A 163 -8.55 -36.15 22.33
CA PRO A 163 -8.40 -35.60 23.68
C PRO A 163 -7.82 -36.62 24.70
N SER A 164 -7.84 -37.92 24.38
CA SER A 164 -7.37 -38.99 25.28
C SER A 164 -5.86 -39.17 25.33
N LEU A 165 -5.10 -38.67 24.35
CA LEU A 165 -3.63 -38.73 24.37
C LEU A 165 -2.99 -37.67 25.27
N ASP A 166 -3.67 -36.54 25.49
CA ASP A 166 -3.19 -35.43 26.33
C ASP A 166 -3.34 -35.71 27.84
N ILE A 167 -4.15 -36.71 28.22
CA ILE A 167 -4.39 -37.11 29.62
C ILE A 167 -3.37 -38.16 30.09
N LEU A 168 -2.71 -38.87 29.17
CA LEU A 168 -1.77 -39.94 29.48
C LEU A 168 -0.30 -39.47 29.53
N ASP A 169 -0.03 -38.23 29.14
CA ASP A 169 1.32 -37.64 29.07
C ASP A 169 1.55 -36.58 30.18
N SER A 170 0.64 -36.49 31.15
CA SER A 170 0.69 -35.63 32.35
C SER A 170 0.71 -36.46 33.63
#